data_AF-A0A7W0TBM0-F1
#
_entry.id   AF-A0A7W0TBM0-F1
#
_cell.length_a   1.000
_cell.length_b   1.000
_cell.length_c   1.000
_cell.angle_alpha   90.00
_cell.angle_beta   90.00
_cell.angle_gamma   90.00
#
_symmetry.space_group_name_H-M   'P 1'
#
loop_
_entity.id
_entity.type
_entity.pdbx_description
1 polymer ?
#
loop_
_entity_poly.entity_id
_entity_poly.type
_entity_poly.pdbx_seq_one_letter_code
_entity_poly.pdbx_strand_id
1 'polypeptide(L)'
;MLVLLLSGCSMIAGGKASLGGESTSVPSSSKASAPSTVHASGSPDVGDTPDEIENPRKQTLEKLAKRIEAGEMAMYALESRREHAKLAFMEDRWREPSQDALVAKRLAVLDAIAFRKYPRVAANVGDGVRVREADEDAIEAAKKMVAACQSVASIRGSRDMGKELADKTAAYEKEIARVQKLDPNAFRYLGKSVDIPADMLSCEHGIAETSGYAEDRYIPETAESAPLEKRCAAVDFLIDGVQLGGGRFAAYTRTVGGRQAMEEMDCKKLAKQNKFPKAMTAAVKEVAEEVGLKLSEMTVVAKGAPYIEADDDDGRLHRYQIVTVYSKNFQIAGNPCGKGKVFCEAGGSRGATAFNMVEFAFERAAAHAGKDPDKCKKFLGEAKQQAEWFAKFREDAIKSKSWIAGATYKTKKGVKLPETEFVSAFAKKGKDAEEMLDNKYCRKPAK
;
A
#
# COMPACT_ATOMS: atom_id res chain seq x y z
N MET A 1 28.25 37.11 -2.44
CA MET A 1 27.32 36.28 -3.24
C MET A 1 27.50 34.84 -2.80
N LEU A 2 26.69 34.37 -1.85
CA LEU A 2 26.65 32.97 -1.43
C LEU A 2 25.18 32.65 -1.09
N VAL A 3 24.54 31.89 -1.97
CA VAL A 3 23.14 31.46 -1.86
C VAL A 3 23.09 30.25 -0.93
N LEU A 4 22.48 30.40 0.25
CA LEU A 4 22.17 29.30 1.14
C LEU A 4 20.78 28.75 0.82
N LEU A 5 20.76 27.63 0.10
CA LEU A 5 19.60 26.79 -0.15
C LEU A 5 19.17 26.10 1.16
N LEU A 6 18.08 26.58 1.76
CA LEU A 6 17.34 25.86 2.80
C LEU A 6 16.43 24.81 2.13
N SER A 7 16.93 23.59 2.04
CA SER A 7 16.13 22.39 1.77
C SER A 7 15.46 21.95 3.09
N GLY A 8 14.24 22.42 3.31
CA GLY A 8 13.42 22.04 4.46
C GLY A 8 12.60 20.77 4.17
N CYS A 9 12.96 19.69 4.85
CA CYS A 9 12.12 18.51 5.04
C CYS A 9 10.78 18.91 5.66
N SER A 10 9.70 18.87 4.87
CA SER A 10 8.33 19.00 5.38
C SER A 10 7.82 17.62 5.80
N MET A 11 7.71 17.39 7.11
CA MET A 11 6.80 16.37 7.64
C MET A 11 5.41 17.00 7.73
N ILE A 12 4.52 16.63 6.81
CA ILE A 12 3.11 17.04 6.81
C ILE A 12 2.36 16.16 7.82
N ALA A 13 1.94 16.75 8.94
CA ALA A 13 0.84 16.26 9.75
C ALA A 13 -0.47 16.81 9.16
N GLY A 14 -1.19 15.98 8.39
CA GLY A 14 -2.47 16.36 7.77
C GLY A 14 -3.65 15.97 8.65
N GLY A 15 -4.14 16.93 9.44
CA GLY A 15 -5.46 16.87 10.08
C GLY A 15 -6.59 17.05 9.05
N LYS A 16 -7.67 16.30 9.23
CA LYS A 16 -8.90 16.37 8.43
C LYS A 16 -9.58 17.73 8.60
N ALA A 17 -9.84 18.43 7.49
CA ALA A 17 -10.86 19.46 7.39
C ALA A 17 -11.88 19.04 6.34
N SER A 18 -13.13 18.89 6.77
CA SER A 18 -14.31 18.63 5.96
C SER A 18 -14.82 19.96 5.42
N LEU A 19 -15.02 20.06 4.10
CA LEU A 19 -15.84 21.11 3.50
C LEU A 19 -16.77 20.45 2.49
N GLY A 20 -18.06 20.47 2.82
CA GLY A 20 -19.15 20.12 1.92
C GLY A 20 -19.37 21.22 0.87
N GLY A 21 -19.92 20.82 -0.26
CA GLY A 21 -20.32 21.72 -1.33
C GLY A 21 -21.02 20.94 -2.43
N GLU A 22 -22.35 20.94 -2.37
CA GLU A 22 -23.24 20.50 -3.44
C GLU A 22 -22.97 21.29 -4.73
N SER A 23 -23.05 20.61 -5.88
CA SER A 23 -23.33 21.27 -7.15
C SER A 23 -24.12 20.33 -8.07
N THR A 24 -25.39 20.68 -8.20
CA THR A 24 -26.41 20.16 -9.10
C THR A 24 -26.11 20.44 -10.59
N SER A 25 -26.30 19.38 -11.40
CA SER A 25 -26.90 19.29 -12.74
C SER A 25 -27.04 20.53 -13.65
N VAL A 26 -26.72 20.39 -14.95
CA VAL A 26 -27.60 20.70 -16.10
C VAL A 26 -27.21 19.83 -17.33
N PRO A 27 -28.17 19.29 -18.11
CA PRO A 27 -27.95 18.48 -19.31
C PRO A 27 -28.01 19.29 -20.63
N SER A 28 -27.36 18.82 -21.69
CA SER A 28 -27.48 19.38 -23.03
C SER A 28 -27.96 18.33 -24.03
N SER A 29 -29.21 18.49 -24.46
CA SER A 29 -29.82 17.84 -25.62
C SER A 29 -29.66 18.72 -26.86
N SER A 30 -29.45 18.12 -28.05
CA SER A 30 -30.03 18.67 -29.29
C SER A 30 -29.98 17.67 -30.45
N LYS A 31 -31.20 17.28 -30.89
CA LYS A 31 -31.72 17.22 -32.28
C LYS A 31 -30.90 16.44 -33.33
N ALA A 32 -31.40 15.31 -33.83
CA ALA A 32 -32.50 15.13 -34.79
C ALA A 32 -32.17 15.57 -36.21
N SER A 33 -32.07 14.60 -37.12
CA SER A 33 -32.44 14.71 -38.55
C SER A 33 -32.70 13.29 -39.10
N ALA A 34 -33.88 13.11 -39.67
CA ALA A 34 -34.32 11.97 -40.49
C ALA A 34 -34.70 12.55 -41.88
N PRO A 35 -35.25 11.79 -42.85
CA PRO A 35 -35.02 10.41 -43.30
C PRO A 35 -34.67 10.39 -44.82
N SER A 36 -34.35 9.23 -45.42
CA SER A 36 -34.56 9.02 -46.87
C SER A 36 -34.69 7.54 -47.24
N THR A 37 -35.92 7.20 -47.63
CA THR A 37 -36.37 6.40 -48.80
C THR A 37 -35.62 5.14 -49.26
N VAL A 38 -36.30 4.01 -49.03
CA VAL A 38 -36.69 2.92 -49.97
C VAL A 38 -36.00 2.87 -51.33
N HIS A 39 -35.30 1.76 -51.59
CA HIS A 39 -35.37 1.04 -52.87
C HIS A 39 -35.37 -0.48 -52.61
N ALA A 40 -36.43 -1.14 -53.05
CA ALA A 40 -36.52 -2.57 -53.21
C ALA A 40 -36.04 -2.94 -54.63
N SER A 41 -35.13 -3.89 -54.74
CA SER A 41 -34.92 -4.65 -55.99
C SER A 41 -34.06 -5.88 -55.74
N GLY A 42 -34.61 -7.05 -56.11
CA GLY A 42 -33.83 -8.17 -56.64
C GLY A 42 -33.38 -9.20 -55.61
N SER A 43 -34.18 -10.27 -55.47
CA SER A 43 -33.60 -11.60 -55.26
C SER A 43 -32.85 -12.02 -56.52
N PRO A 44 -31.65 -12.60 -56.35
CA PRO A 44 -31.28 -13.77 -57.12
C PRO A 44 -31.07 -14.94 -56.16
N ASP A 45 -31.95 -15.93 -56.27
CA ASP A 45 -31.56 -17.32 -56.00
C ASP A 45 -30.43 -17.67 -56.97
N VAL A 46 -29.32 -18.19 -56.46
CA VAL A 46 -28.61 -19.41 -56.92
C VAL A 46 -27.31 -19.53 -56.13
N GLY A 47 -27.27 -20.55 -55.27
CA GLY A 47 -26.13 -21.46 -55.17
C GLY A 47 -24.83 -20.92 -54.57
N ASP A 48 -24.80 -20.83 -53.25
CA ASP A 48 -23.61 -21.16 -52.47
C ASP A 48 -24.10 -21.82 -51.17
N THR A 49 -23.78 -23.10 -51.00
CA THR A 49 -23.82 -23.74 -49.68
C THR A 49 -22.88 -22.97 -48.76
N PRO A 50 -23.34 -22.41 -47.62
CA PRO A 50 -22.42 -21.92 -46.62
C PRO A 50 -21.82 -23.14 -45.92
N ASP A 51 -20.69 -23.62 -46.43
CA ASP A 51 -19.75 -24.38 -45.62
C ASP A 51 -19.38 -23.52 -44.41
N GLU A 52 -19.69 -24.05 -43.22
CA GLU A 52 -19.17 -23.65 -41.91
C GLU A 52 -19.17 -22.13 -41.60
N ILE A 53 -20.34 -21.56 -41.31
CA ILE A 53 -20.37 -20.48 -40.32
C ILE A 53 -19.96 -21.12 -39.00
N GLU A 54 -18.67 -21.06 -38.70
CA GLU A 54 -18.07 -21.58 -37.48
C GLU A 54 -18.89 -21.07 -36.28
N ASN A 55 -19.58 -22.00 -35.61
CA ASN A 55 -20.55 -21.65 -34.58
C ASN A 55 -19.85 -20.76 -33.53
N PRO A 56 -20.25 -19.48 -33.36
CA PRO A 56 -19.58 -18.53 -32.46
C PRO A 56 -19.45 -19.05 -31.02
N ARG A 57 -20.29 -20.02 -30.65
CA ARG A 57 -20.24 -20.68 -29.35
C ARG A 57 -19.11 -21.71 -29.25
N LYS A 58 -18.79 -22.43 -30.32
CA LYS A 58 -17.62 -23.34 -30.37
C LYS A 58 -16.32 -22.55 -30.16
N GLN A 59 -16.18 -21.40 -30.83
CA GLN A 59 -15.05 -20.49 -30.62
C GLN A 59 -14.95 -19.99 -29.17
N THR A 60 -16.10 -19.67 -28.57
CA THR A 60 -16.18 -19.23 -27.16
C THR A 60 -15.73 -20.35 -26.20
N LEU A 61 -16.13 -21.60 -26.46
CA LEU A 61 -15.70 -22.77 -25.68
C LEU A 61 -14.19 -23.01 -25.78
N GLU A 62 -13.64 -22.95 -26.98
CA GLU A 62 -12.20 -23.09 -27.21
C GLU A 62 -11.40 -21.98 -26.52
N LYS A 63 -11.93 -20.75 -26.54
CA LYS A 63 -11.34 -19.62 -25.80
C LYS A 63 -11.28 -19.89 -24.30
N LEU A 64 -12.36 -20.40 -23.71
CA LEU A 64 -12.41 -20.72 -22.28
C LEU A 64 -11.49 -21.89 -21.90
N ALA A 65 -11.37 -22.91 -22.76
CA ALA A 65 -10.39 -23.98 -22.58
C ALA A 65 -8.95 -23.44 -22.59
N LYS A 66 -8.63 -22.56 -23.54
CA LYS A 66 -7.33 -21.86 -23.59
C LYS A 66 -7.05 -21.05 -22.32
N ARG A 67 -8.04 -20.39 -21.72
CA ARG A 67 -7.89 -19.71 -20.41
C ARG A 67 -7.49 -20.68 -19.30
N ILE A 68 -8.08 -21.88 -19.28
CA ILE A 68 -7.75 -22.90 -18.27
C ILE A 68 -6.31 -23.38 -18.42
N GLU A 69 -5.90 -23.64 -19.66
CA GLU A 69 -4.54 -24.06 -20.03
C GLU A 69 -3.51 -22.98 -19.69
N ALA A 70 -3.82 -21.72 -19.98
CA ALA A 70 -3.00 -20.56 -19.64
C ALA A 70 -2.99 -20.25 -18.12
N GLY A 71 -3.87 -20.88 -17.33
CA GLY A 71 -3.98 -20.62 -15.90
C GLY A 71 -4.73 -19.33 -15.54
N GLU A 72 -5.40 -18.70 -16.50
CA GLU A 72 -6.10 -17.42 -16.36
C GLU A 72 -7.50 -17.61 -15.74
N MET A 73 -7.57 -18.12 -14.51
CA MET A 73 -8.84 -18.53 -13.87
C MET A 73 -9.78 -17.37 -13.59
N ALA A 74 -9.27 -16.16 -13.27
CA ALA A 74 -10.08 -14.94 -13.21
C ALA A 74 -10.84 -14.68 -14.52
N MET A 75 -10.10 -14.71 -15.64
CA MET A 75 -10.67 -14.46 -16.95
C MET A 75 -11.63 -15.57 -17.36
N TYR A 76 -11.29 -16.82 -17.06
CA TYR A 76 -12.20 -17.95 -17.23
C TYR A 76 -13.52 -17.73 -16.49
N ALA A 77 -13.48 -17.42 -15.19
CA ALA A 77 -14.68 -17.26 -14.38
C ALA A 77 -15.53 -16.06 -14.83
N LEU A 78 -14.90 -14.93 -15.16
CA LEU A 78 -15.56 -13.74 -15.69
C LEU A 78 -16.24 -14.01 -17.05
N GLU A 79 -15.50 -14.61 -17.99
CA GLU A 79 -16.04 -14.95 -19.31
C GLU A 79 -17.14 -16.02 -19.18
N SER A 80 -16.98 -17.01 -18.29
CA SER A 80 -18.01 -18.00 -18.00
C SER A 80 -19.32 -17.37 -17.53
N ARG A 81 -19.25 -16.43 -16.58
CA ARG A 81 -20.41 -15.68 -16.08
C ARG A 81 -21.11 -14.89 -17.18
N ARG A 82 -20.34 -14.20 -18.04
CA ARG A 82 -20.89 -13.41 -19.15
C ARG A 82 -21.63 -14.30 -20.15
N GLU A 83 -21.08 -15.46 -20.46
CA GLU A 83 -21.73 -16.41 -21.37
C GLU A 83 -23.00 -17.01 -20.75
N HIS A 84 -23.00 -17.35 -19.45
CA HIS A 84 -24.21 -17.80 -18.76
C HIS A 84 -25.32 -16.75 -18.79
N ALA A 85 -24.99 -15.48 -18.49
CA ALA A 85 -25.95 -14.38 -18.57
C ALA A 85 -26.56 -14.26 -19.96
N LYS A 86 -25.74 -14.30 -21.03
CA LYS A 86 -26.25 -14.27 -22.43
C LYS A 86 -27.25 -15.41 -22.69
N LEU A 87 -26.97 -16.61 -22.20
CA LEU A 87 -27.83 -17.78 -22.39
C LEU A 87 -29.14 -17.70 -21.58
N ALA A 88 -29.13 -17.05 -20.43
CA ALA A 88 -30.33 -16.84 -19.62
C ALA A 88 -31.28 -15.76 -20.19
N PHE A 89 -30.74 -14.81 -20.97
CA PHE A 89 -31.52 -13.73 -21.60
C PHE A 89 -32.05 -14.05 -23.00
N MET A 90 -31.61 -15.15 -23.63
CA MET A 90 -32.23 -15.62 -24.85
C MET A 90 -33.60 -16.24 -24.53
N GLU A 91 -34.68 -15.57 -24.97
CA GLU A 91 -36.05 -16.11 -24.89
C GLU A 91 -36.09 -17.55 -25.42
N ASP A 92 -36.95 -18.40 -24.82
CA ASP A 92 -37.12 -19.82 -25.14
C ASP A 92 -37.28 -20.12 -26.64
N ARG A 93 -37.67 -19.13 -27.45
CA ARG A 93 -37.81 -19.21 -28.92
C ARG A 93 -36.51 -19.36 -29.71
N TRP A 94 -35.34 -19.11 -29.12
CA TRP A 94 -34.04 -19.23 -29.80
C TRP A 94 -33.09 -20.25 -29.14
N ARG A 95 -33.59 -21.05 -28.19
CA ARG A 95 -32.85 -22.13 -27.52
C ARG A 95 -32.97 -23.42 -28.32
N GLU A 96 -31.92 -23.80 -29.04
CA GLU A 96 -31.84 -25.16 -29.59
C GLU A 96 -31.38 -26.15 -28.50
N PRO A 97 -32.00 -27.33 -28.36
CA PRO A 97 -31.60 -28.36 -27.38
C PRO A 97 -30.13 -28.79 -27.47
N SER A 98 -29.57 -28.79 -28.68
CA SER A 98 -28.15 -29.07 -28.96
C SER A 98 -27.21 -28.05 -28.31
N GLN A 99 -27.66 -26.79 -28.18
CA GLN A 99 -26.89 -25.70 -27.60
C GLN A 99 -26.90 -25.76 -26.07
N ASP A 100 -28.03 -26.11 -25.45
CA ASP A 100 -28.12 -26.34 -24.01
C ASP A 100 -27.27 -27.55 -23.59
N ALA A 101 -27.22 -28.61 -24.40
CA ALA A 101 -26.37 -29.78 -24.17
C ALA A 101 -24.86 -29.45 -24.25
N LEU A 102 -24.44 -28.60 -25.20
CA LEU A 102 -23.05 -28.12 -25.32
C LEU A 102 -22.61 -27.28 -24.12
N VAL A 103 -23.48 -26.39 -23.64
CA VAL A 103 -23.23 -25.56 -22.45
C VAL A 103 -23.19 -26.43 -21.19
N ALA A 104 -24.15 -27.35 -21.02
CA ALA A 104 -24.18 -28.26 -19.87
C ALA A 104 -22.93 -29.17 -19.83
N LYS A 105 -22.51 -29.71 -20.97
CA LYS A 105 -21.29 -30.54 -21.09
C LYS A 105 -20.02 -29.73 -20.80
N ARG A 106 -19.98 -28.46 -21.21
CA ARG A 106 -18.89 -27.53 -20.87
C ARG A 106 -18.84 -27.24 -19.37
N LEU A 107 -19.96 -26.83 -18.77
CA LEU A 107 -20.05 -26.50 -17.34
C LEU A 107 -19.66 -27.70 -16.47
N ALA A 108 -20.00 -28.92 -16.88
CA ALA A 108 -19.59 -30.12 -16.13
C ALA A 108 -18.09 -30.43 -16.25
N VAL A 109 -17.45 -30.20 -17.41
CA VAL A 109 -16.05 -30.64 -17.65
C VAL A 109 -15.02 -29.57 -17.34
N LEU A 110 -15.21 -28.35 -17.86
CA LEU A 110 -14.23 -27.27 -17.70
C LEU A 110 -14.21 -26.73 -16.26
N ASP A 111 -15.38 -26.68 -15.61
CA ASP A 111 -15.42 -26.27 -14.21
C ASP A 111 -14.85 -27.34 -13.28
N ALA A 112 -15.07 -28.63 -13.54
CA ALA A 112 -14.43 -29.69 -12.75
C ALA A 112 -12.90 -29.58 -12.79
N ILE A 113 -12.32 -29.22 -13.94
CA ILE A 113 -10.89 -28.97 -14.09
C ILE A 113 -10.47 -27.69 -13.33
N ALA A 114 -11.24 -26.61 -13.45
CA ALA A 114 -10.95 -25.34 -12.80
C ALA A 114 -11.09 -25.44 -11.26
N PHE A 115 -12.12 -26.12 -10.75
CA PHE A 115 -12.39 -26.29 -9.32
C PHE A 115 -11.31 -27.12 -8.63
N ARG A 116 -10.73 -28.12 -9.32
CA ARG A 116 -9.58 -28.88 -8.78
C ARG A 116 -8.36 -28.01 -8.47
N LYS A 117 -8.22 -26.83 -9.10
CA LYS A 117 -7.15 -25.87 -8.77
C LYS A 117 -7.39 -25.15 -7.44
N TYR A 118 -8.62 -25.17 -6.91
CA TYR A 118 -9.02 -24.48 -5.69
C TYR A 118 -9.69 -25.47 -4.72
N PRO A 119 -8.94 -26.06 -3.76
CA PRO A 119 -9.45 -27.10 -2.87
C PRO A 119 -10.76 -26.75 -2.15
N ARG A 120 -10.95 -25.49 -1.75
CA ARG A 120 -12.19 -25.03 -1.12
C ARG A 120 -13.39 -25.01 -2.07
N VAL A 121 -13.19 -24.64 -3.35
CA VAL A 121 -14.25 -24.74 -4.36
C VAL A 121 -14.58 -26.20 -4.61
N ALA A 122 -13.57 -27.04 -4.82
CA ALA A 122 -13.77 -28.47 -5.03
C ALA A 122 -14.50 -29.15 -3.86
N ALA A 123 -14.20 -28.77 -2.62
CA ALA A 123 -14.85 -29.34 -1.43
C ALA A 123 -16.34 -28.99 -1.32
N ASN A 124 -16.74 -27.78 -1.73
CA ASN A 124 -18.12 -27.30 -1.59
C ASN A 124 -18.98 -27.59 -2.83
N VAL A 125 -18.39 -27.47 -4.03
CA VAL A 125 -19.12 -27.63 -5.30
C VAL A 125 -19.03 -29.07 -5.83
N GLY A 126 -18.00 -29.82 -5.44
CA GLY A 126 -17.79 -31.20 -5.87
C GLY A 126 -17.36 -31.30 -7.34
N ASP A 127 -18.08 -32.12 -8.12
CA ASP A 127 -17.81 -32.40 -9.54
C ASP A 127 -18.25 -31.27 -10.49
N GLY A 128 -18.85 -30.20 -9.95
CA GLY A 128 -19.26 -29.04 -10.72
C GLY A 128 -20.62 -29.14 -11.40
N VAL A 129 -21.35 -30.24 -11.23
CA VAL A 129 -22.70 -30.38 -11.79
C VAL A 129 -23.64 -29.35 -11.15
N ARG A 130 -24.35 -28.58 -11.97
CA ARG A 130 -25.25 -27.50 -11.51
C ARG A 130 -26.65 -27.99 -11.16
N VAL A 131 -27.31 -27.31 -10.23
CA VAL A 131 -28.72 -27.50 -9.88
C VAL A 131 -29.53 -26.24 -10.19
N ARG A 132 -30.80 -26.39 -10.56
CA ARG A 132 -31.73 -25.26 -10.78
C ARG A 132 -32.65 -25.00 -9.59
N GLU A 133 -32.69 -25.92 -8.64
CA GLU A 133 -33.54 -25.89 -7.47
C GLU A 133 -32.66 -26.07 -6.23
N ALA A 134 -32.85 -25.17 -5.26
CA ALA A 134 -32.24 -25.18 -3.94
C ALA A 134 -33.15 -24.33 -3.03
N ASP A 135 -33.02 -24.49 -1.72
CA ASP A 135 -33.74 -23.67 -0.75
C ASP A 135 -33.47 -22.16 -0.95
N GLU A 136 -34.53 -21.32 -0.91
CA GLU A 136 -34.42 -19.89 -1.22
C GLU A 136 -33.54 -19.14 -0.19
N ASP A 137 -33.63 -19.50 1.10
CA ASP A 137 -32.79 -18.91 2.15
C ASP A 137 -31.33 -19.32 1.99
N ALA A 138 -31.09 -20.55 1.51
CA ALA A 138 -29.75 -21.03 1.15
C ALA A 138 -29.20 -20.32 -0.09
N ILE A 139 -30.03 -20.01 -1.10
CA ILE A 139 -29.62 -19.22 -2.27
C ILE A 139 -29.23 -17.80 -1.85
N GLU A 140 -30.02 -17.14 -0.98
CA GLU A 140 -29.69 -15.82 -0.46
C GLU A 140 -28.42 -15.85 0.41
N ALA A 141 -28.21 -16.92 1.18
CA ALA A 141 -26.94 -17.14 1.88
C ALA A 141 -25.77 -17.27 0.89
N ALA A 142 -25.93 -18.02 -0.20
CA ALA A 142 -24.89 -18.21 -1.20
C ALA A 142 -24.55 -16.90 -1.95
N LYS A 143 -25.55 -16.05 -2.22
CA LYS A 143 -25.31 -14.70 -2.74
C LYS A 143 -24.52 -13.82 -1.77
N LYS A 144 -24.85 -13.86 -0.47
CA LYS A 144 -24.10 -13.14 0.58
C LYS A 144 -22.67 -13.64 0.71
N MET A 145 -22.47 -14.96 0.63
CA MET A 145 -21.16 -15.59 0.56
C MET A 145 -20.33 -15.04 -0.61
N VAL A 146 -20.89 -15.03 -1.83
CA VAL A 146 -20.22 -14.46 -3.02
C VAL A 146 -19.89 -12.99 -2.81
N ALA A 147 -20.81 -12.19 -2.28
CA ALA A 147 -20.60 -10.77 -2.02
C ALA A 147 -19.50 -10.52 -0.97
N ALA A 148 -19.47 -11.31 0.11
CA ALA A 148 -18.42 -11.26 1.12
C ALA A 148 -17.05 -11.51 0.49
N CYS A 149 -16.96 -12.48 -0.42
CA CYS A 149 -15.71 -12.75 -1.11
C CYS A 149 -15.32 -11.69 -2.15
N GLN A 150 -16.26 -11.12 -2.90
CA GLN A 150 -15.96 -10.03 -3.85
C GLN A 150 -15.33 -8.81 -3.14
N SER A 151 -15.63 -8.62 -1.85
CA SER A 151 -14.97 -7.60 -1.03
C SER A 151 -13.46 -7.84 -0.86
N VAL A 152 -12.97 -9.08 -1.01
CA VAL A 152 -11.53 -9.39 -0.99
C VAL A 152 -10.83 -8.83 -2.22
N ALA A 153 -11.44 -8.94 -3.39
CA ALA A 153 -10.88 -8.39 -4.64
C ALA A 153 -10.79 -6.85 -4.64
N SER A 154 -11.46 -6.18 -3.70
CA SER A 154 -11.38 -4.73 -3.53
C SER A 154 -10.20 -4.28 -2.66
N ILE A 155 -9.46 -5.20 -2.03
CA ILE A 155 -8.31 -4.87 -1.19
C ILE A 155 -7.18 -4.39 -2.10
N ARG A 156 -6.92 -3.08 -2.10
CA ARG A 156 -5.83 -2.48 -2.90
C ARG A 156 -5.04 -1.48 -2.07
N GLY A 157 -3.72 -1.64 -2.08
CA GLY A 157 -2.78 -0.62 -1.61
C GLY A 157 -2.78 -0.32 -0.10
N SER A 158 -3.69 -0.89 0.71
CA SER A 158 -3.77 -0.62 2.15
C SER A 158 -2.51 -1.11 2.88
N ARG A 159 -2.13 -0.40 3.95
CA ARG A 159 -0.99 -0.77 4.82
C ARG A 159 -1.30 -2.04 5.62
N ASP A 160 -2.58 -2.27 5.91
CA ASP A 160 -3.09 -3.40 6.68
C ASP A 160 -3.70 -4.49 5.78
N MET A 161 -3.25 -4.58 4.53
CA MET A 161 -3.76 -5.51 3.51
C MET A 161 -3.85 -6.96 4.02
N GLY A 162 -2.86 -7.44 4.79
CA GLY A 162 -2.88 -8.79 5.36
C GLY A 162 -3.99 -8.99 6.40
N LYS A 163 -4.24 -7.99 7.26
CA LYS A 163 -5.32 -8.03 8.24
C LYS A 163 -6.69 -7.93 7.56
N GLU A 164 -6.82 -6.98 6.63
CA GLU A 164 -8.06 -6.80 5.86
C GLU A 164 -8.42 -8.07 5.07
N LEU A 165 -7.43 -8.75 4.51
CA LEU A 165 -7.58 -10.02 3.82
C LEU A 165 -8.03 -11.13 4.77
N ALA A 166 -7.42 -11.22 5.95
CA ALA A 166 -7.81 -12.20 6.97
C ALA A 166 -9.26 -11.99 7.44
N ASP A 167 -9.63 -10.74 7.78
CA ASP A 167 -10.97 -10.39 8.25
C ASP A 167 -12.04 -10.70 7.19
N LYS A 168 -11.78 -10.34 5.93
CA LYS A 168 -12.72 -10.61 4.82
C LYS A 168 -12.79 -12.09 4.46
N THR A 169 -11.68 -12.82 4.55
CA THR A 169 -11.68 -14.29 4.37
C THR A 169 -12.48 -14.98 5.46
N ALA A 170 -12.35 -14.55 6.72
CA ALA A 170 -13.13 -15.08 7.83
C ALA A 170 -14.64 -14.80 7.67
N ALA A 171 -15.01 -13.62 7.17
CA ALA A 171 -16.41 -13.30 6.84
C ALA A 171 -16.97 -14.22 5.73
N TYR A 172 -16.18 -14.47 4.69
CA TYR A 172 -16.53 -15.41 3.63
C TYR A 172 -16.69 -16.85 4.15
N GLU A 173 -15.77 -17.33 4.99
CA GLU A 173 -15.85 -18.67 5.61
C GLU A 173 -17.08 -18.84 6.50
N LYS A 174 -17.48 -17.79 7.22
CA LYS A 174 -18.71 -17.78 8.00
C LYS A 174 -19.95 -17.98 7.12
N GLU A 175 -19.99 -17.34 5.96
CA GLU A 175 -21.10 -17.50 5.02
C GLU A 175 -21.09 -18.87 4.33
N ILE A 176 -19.92 -19.45 4.02
CA ILE A 176 -19.80 -20.85 3.57
C ILE A 176 -20.47 -21.79 4.58
N ALA A 177 -20.10 -21.69 5.86
CA ALA A 177 -20.67 -22.54 6.90
C ALA A 177 -22.19 -22.37 7.03
N ARG A 178 -22.71 -21.15 6.81
CA ARG A 178 -24.15 -20.86 6.78
C ARG A 178 -24.84 -21.57 5.61
N VAL A 179 -24.31 -21.47 4.39
CA VAL A 179 -24.85 -22.15 3.20
C VAL A 179 -24.88 -23.65 3.42
N GLN A 180 -23.79 -24.22 3.92
CA GLN A 180 -23.66 -25.65 4.17
C GLN A 180 -24.68 -26.18 5.20
N LYS A 181 -25.09 -25.34 6.17
CA LYS A 181 -26.11 -25.66 7.16
C LYS A 181 -27.53 -25.58 6.60
N LEU A 182 -27.80 -24.64 5.69
CA LEU A 182 -29.15 -24.42 5.13
C LEU A 182 -29.45 -25.47 4.05
N ASP A 183 -28.67 -25.46 2.96
CA ASP A 183 -28.76 -26.43 1.87
C ASP A 183 -27.45 -26.43 1.08
N PRO A 184 -26.65 -27.51 1.14
CA PRO A 184 -25.43 -27.64 0.34
C PRO A 184 -25.65 -27.53 -1.17
N ASN A 185 -26.87 -27.81 -1.68
CA ASN A 185 -27.16 -27.66 -3.10
C ASN A 185 -27.08 -26.20 -3.56
N ALA A 186 -27.21 -25.22 -2.67
CA ALA A 186 -27.04 -23.81 -3.00
C ALA A 186 -25.62 -23.47 -3.48
N PHE A 187 -24.60 -24.24 -3.09
CA PHE A 187 -23.25 -24.10 -3.67
C PHE A 187 -23.21 -24.41 -5.16
N ARG A 188 -24.13 -25.25 -5.65
CA ARG A 188 -24.22 -25.72 -7.04
C ARG A 188 -25.28 -24.98 -7.85
N TYR A 189 -25.91 -23.97 -7.25
CA TYR A 189 -27.08 -23.30 -7.82
C TYR A 189 -26.74 -22.47 -9.07
N LEU A 190 -27.58 -22.64 -10.09
CA LEU A 190 -27.54 -21.92 -11.35
C LEU A 190 -28.91 -21.27 -11.63
N GLY A 191 -28.99 -19.96 -11.39
CA GLY A 191 -30.18 -19.13 -11.64
C GLY A 191 -30.06 -18.30 -12.92
N LYS A 192 -31.10 -17.52 -13.23
CA LYS A 192 -31.13 -16.63 -14.42
C LYS A 192 -30.03 -15.57 -14.43
N SER A 193 -29.65 -15.06 -13.26
CA SER A 193 -28.64 -14.00 -13.10
C SER A 193 -27.49 -14.39 -12.17
N VAL A 194 -27.41 -15.66 -11.76
CA VAL A 194 -26.49 -16.13 -10.72
C VAL A 194 -25.91 -17.48 -11.12
N ASP A 195 -24.58 -17.62 -11.01
CA ASP A 195 -23.86 -18.89 -11.17
C ASP A 195 -22.91 -19.03 -9.96
N ILE A 196 -23.43 -19.62 -8.87
CA ILE A 196 -22.71 -19.65 -7.58
C ILE A 196 -21.34 -20.31 -7.72
N PRO A 197 -21.18 -21.47 -8.39
CA PRO A 197 -19.85 -22.05 -8.54
C PRO A 197 -18.85 -21.22 -9.34
N ALA A 198 -19.27 -20.59 -10.44
CA ALA A 198 -18.38 -19.72 -11.21
C ALA A 198 -17.97 -18.49 -10.38
N ASP A 199 -18.90 -17.97 -9.58
CA ASP A 199 -18.65 -16.86 -8.67
C ASP A 199 -17.69 -17.24 -7.54
N MET A 200 -17.84 -18.44 -6.96
CA MET A 200 -16.90 -19.00 -5.99
C MET A 200 -15.51 -19.22 -6.60
N LEU A 201 -15.41 -19.71 -7.84
CA LEU A 201 -14.14 -19.87 -8.52
C LEU A 201 -13.44 -18.52 -8.75
N SER A 202 -14.16 -17.52 -9.26
CA SER A 202 -13.62 -16.17 -9.41
C SER A 202 -13.15 -15.60 -8.07
N CYS A 203 -13.92 -15.86 -7.02
CA CYS A 203 -13.64 -15.45 -5.66
C CYS A 203 -12.35 -16.07 -5.12
N GLU A 204 -12.22 -17.39 -5.17
CA GLU A 204 -11.07 -18.11 -4.60
C GLU A 204 -9.79 -17.84 -5.38
N HIS A 205 -9.90 -17.60 -6.69
CA HIS A 205 -8.80 -17.04 -7.47
C HIS A 205 -8.41 -15.64 -6.98
N GLY A 206 -9.37 -14.74 -6.78
CA GLY A 206 -9.09 -13.39 -6.27
C GLY A 206 -8.48 -13.39 -4.86
N ILE A 207 -8.92 -14.28 -3.97
CA ILE A 207 -8.28 -14.52 -2.67
C ILE A 207 -6.83 -14.98 -2.88
N ALA A 208 -6.60 -15.99 -3.72
CA ALA A 208 -5.26 -16.52 -3.97
C ALA A 208 -4.31 -15.45 -4.56
N GLU A 209 -4.78 -14.65 -5.50
CA GLU A 209 -4.02 -13.51 -6.06
C GLU A 209 -3.72 -12.47 -4.98
N THR A 210 -4.73 -12.04 -4.23
CA THR A 210 -4.57 -11.01 -3.18
C THR A 210 -3.66 -11.49 -2.06
N SER A 211 -3.77 -12.75 -1.64
CA SER A 211 -2.82 -13.40 -0.72
C SER A 211 -1.41 -13.38 -1.28
N GLY A 212 -1.24 -13.79 -2.55
CA GLY A 212 0.06 -13.75 -3.22
C GLY A 212 0.66 -12.34 -3.24
N TYR A 213 -0.13 -11.32 -3.56
CA TYR A 213 0.30 -9.92 -3.53
C TYR A 213 0.61 -9.42 -2.12
N ALA A 214 -0.20 -9.78 -1.12
CA ALA A 214 0.02 -9.39 0.26
C ALA A 214 1.31 -9.99 0.82
N GLU A 215 1.59 -11.25 0.48
CA GLU A 215 2.82 -11.93 0.86
C GLU A 215 4.06 -11.39 0.09
N ASP A 216 3.89 -11.05 -1.19
CA ASP A 216 4.94 -10.50 -2.06
C ASP A 216 5.22 -9.01 -1.78
N ARG A 217 4.45 -8.37 -0.90
CA ARG A 217 4.61 -6.96 -0.54
C ARG A 217 5.36 -6.79 0.77
N TYR A 218 6.43 -6.00 0.71
CA TYR A 218 7.12 -5.57 1.90
C TYR A 218 6.25 -4.62 2.74
N ILE A 219 6.06 -4.95 4.01
CA ILE A 219 5.37 -4.10 5.00
C ILE A 219 6.43 -3.54 5.97
N PRO A 220 6.69 -2.23 5.98
CA PRO A 220 7.65 -1.63 6.92
C PRO A 220 7.28 -1.90 8.38
N GLU A 221 8.27 -2.22 9.21
CA GLU A 221 8.11 -2.25 10.66
C GLU A 221 7.73 -0.87 11.18
N THR A 222 6.71 -0.81 12.03
CA THR A 222 6.24 0.45 12.60
C THR A 222 6.15 0.31 14.10
N ALA A 223 6.65 1.31 14.82
CA ALA A 223 6.55 1.32 16.27
C ALA A 223 5.11 1.62 16.68
N GLU A 224 4.61 0.90 17.68
CA GLU A 224 3.59 1.49 18.55
C GLU A 224 4.14 2.79 19.12
N SER A 225 3.29 3.80 19.34
CA SER A 225 3.71 5.11 19.85
C SER A 225 4.58 4.91 21.08
N ALA A 226 5.88 5.14 20.95
CA ALA A 226 6.82 4.94 22.05
C ALA A 226 6.39 5.88 23.19
N PRO A 227 6.41 5.40 24.45
CA PRO A 227 6.11 6.26 25.58
C PRO A 227 7.03 7.47 25.53
N LEU A 228 6.45 8.65 25.77
CA LEU A 228 7.21 9.88 25.86
C LEU A 228 8.06 9.84 27.14
N GLU A 229 9.37 9.96 26.98
CA GLU A 229 10.32 10.01 28.09
C GLU A 229 10.80 11.45 28.29
N LYS A 230 10.95 11.86 29.55
CA LYS A 230 11.62 13.12 29.87
C LYS A 230 13.11 13.00 29.59
N ARG A 231 13.62 13.81 28.68
CA ARG A 231 15.03 13.80 28.29
C ARG A 231 15.63 15.20 28.26
N CYS A 232 16.94 15.24 28.40
CA CYS A 232 17.72 16.45 28.26
C CYS A 232 17.90 16.76 26.77
N ALA A 233 17.45 17.93 26.34
CA ALA A 233 17.52 18.32 24.94
C ALA A 233 17.61 19.83 24.77
N ALA A 234 17.97 20.22 23.55
CA ALA A 234 17.93 21.58 23.05
C ALA A 234 17.03 21.68 21.82
N VAL A 235 16.42 22.84 21.62
CA VAL A 235 15.70 23.16 20.39
C VAL A 235 15.89 24.63 20.08
N ASP A 236 16.15 24.93 18.81
CA ASP A 236 16.29 26.30 18.34
C ASP A 236 14.95 26.84 17.86
N PHE A 237 14.70 28.10 18.21
CA PHE A 237 13.56 28.90 17.73
C PHE A 237 14.05 30.19 17.12
N LEU A 238 13.41 30.60 16.03
CA LEU A 238 13.51 31.94 15.49
C LEU A 238 12.47 32.84 16.16
N ILE A 239 12.93 33.98 16.67
CA ILE A 239 12.08 35.05 17.22
C ILE A 239 12.32 36.33 16.42
N ASP A 240 11.27 37.12 16.26
CA ASP A 240 11.25 38.32 15.42
C ASP A 240 10.86 39.54 16.27
N GLY A 241 11.55 40.65 16.05
CA GLY A 241 11.23 41.94 16.62
C GLY A 241 11.13 43.01 15.53
N VAL A 242 9.96 43.65 15.41
CA VAL A 242 9.71 44.71 14.43
C VAL A 242 10.24 46.05 14.94
N GLN A 243 10.99 46.79 14.11
CA GLN A 243 11.44 48.14 14.47
C GLN A 243 10.28 49.13 14.49
N LEU A 244 10.17 49.91 15.56
CA LEU A 244 9.10 50.90 15.77
C LEU A 244 9.53 52.35 15.43
N GLY A 245 10.76 52.53 14.94
CA GLY A 245 11.39 53.83 14.69
C GLY A 245 12.31 54.32 15.83
N GLY A 246 13.20 55.26 15.53
CA GLY A 246 14.13 55.86 16.51
C GLY A 246 15.13 54.88 17.16
N GLY A 247 15.49 53.80 16.47
CA GLY A 247 16.36 52.74 17.00
C GLY A 247 15.71 51.80 18.03
N ARG A 248 14.39 51.91 18.25
CA ARG A 248 13.62 51.07 19.18
C ARG A 248 12.93 49.92 18.45
N PHE A 249 12.88 48.76 19.10
CA PHE A 249 12.21 47.56 18.60
C PHE A 249 11.00 47.24 19.48
N ALA A 250 9.96 46.67 18.88
CA ALA A 250 8.82 46.08 19.58
C ALA A 250 9.27 44.90 20.45
N ALA A 251 8.37 44.44 21.33
CA ALA A 251 8.59 43.17 22.01
C ALA A 251 8.75 42.06 20.95
N TYR A 252 9.75 41.21 21.13
CA TYR A 252 9.93 40.08 20.21
C TYR A 252 8.75 39.13 20.33
N THR A 253 8.32 38.55 19.21
CA THR A 253 7.33 37.48 19.11
C THR A 253 7.97 36.25 18.48
N ARG A 254 7.40 35.06 18.72
CA ARG A 254 7.86 33.85 18.05
C ARG A 254 7.47 33.84 16.57
N THR A 255 8.39 33.46 15.69
CA THR A 255 8.08 33.21 14.27
C THR A 255 7.40 31.84 14.10
N VAL A 256 6.24 31.80 13.46
CA VAL A 256 5.54 30.56 13.13
C VAL A 256 6.41 29.71 12.20
N GLY A 257 6.63 28.43 12.55
CA GLY A 257 7.45 27.52 11.75
C GLY A 257 8.97 27.72 11.88
N GLY A 258 9.44 28.68 12.69
CA GLY A 258 10.86 28.97 12.92
C GLY A 258 11.58 27.99 13.86
N ARG A 259 11.01 26.82 14.14
CA ARG A 259 11.53 25.82 15.08
C ARG A 259 12.39 24.80 14.33
N GLN A 260 13.60 24.53 14.84
CA GLN A 260 14.42 23.42 14.34
C GLN A 260 14.08 22.09 15.05
N ALA A 261 14.59 20.97 14.51
CA ALA A 261 14.46 19.67 15.15
C ALA A 261 15.08 19.68 16.55
N MET A 262 14.44 18.99 17.49
CA MET A 262 14.93 18.85 18.86
C MET A 262 16.17 17.95 18.87
N GLU A 263 17.23 18.39 19.55
CA GLU A 263 18.50 17.67 19.69
C GLU A 263 18.64 17.14 21.11
N GLU A 264 18.60 15.82 21.28
CA GLU A 264 18.90 15.17 22.57
C GLU A 264 20.38 15.38 22.94
N MET A 265 20.65 15.72 24.19
CA MET A 265 22.01 16.01 24.65
C MET A 265 22.27 15.55 26.08
N ASP A 266 23.56 15.42 26.43
CA ASP A 266 23.96 15.14 27.81
C ASP A 266 23.48 16.26 28.74
N CYS A 267 22.75 15.90 29.81
CA CYS A 267 22.25 16.82 30.82
C CYS A 267 23.34 17.71 31.44
N LYS A 268 24.60 17.24 31.45
CA LYS A 268 25.77 18.00 31.93
C LYS A 268 26.16 19.16 30.99
N LYS A 269 25.79 19.06 29.71
CA LYS A 269 26.06 20.07 28.66
C LYS A 269 24.95 21.10 28.52
N LEU A 270 23.83 20.95 29.23
CA LEU A 270 22.77 21.96 29.21
C LEU A 270 23.29 23.31 29.72
N ALA A 271 22.85 24.38 29.08
CA ALA A 271 23.09 25.71 29.58
C ALA A 271 22.49 25.84 31.00
N LYS A 272 23.27 26.42 31.92
CA LYS A 272 22.90 26.55 33.33
C LYS A 272 22.20 27.86 33.67
N GLN A 273 22.29 28.86 32.78
CA GLN A 273 21.79 30.21 33.02
C GLN A 273 21.17 30.80 31.76
N ASN A 274 20.08 31.54 31.97
CA ASN A 274 19.43 32.29 30.92
C ASN A 274 20.38 33.38 30.39
N LYS A 275 20.51 33.47 29.07
CA LYS A 275 21.34 34.45 28.37
C LYS A 275 20.58 35.02 27.18
N PHE A 276 19.61 35.89 27.46
CA PHE A 276 18.88 36.63 26.42
C PHE A 276 18.51 38.03 26.92
N PRO A 277 18.42 39.04 26.03
CA PRO A 277 17.94 40.38 26.35
C PRO A 277 16.53 40.42 26.93
N LYS A 278 16.25 41.31 27.90
CA LYS A 278 14.90 41.48 28.49
C LYS A 278 13.79 41.74 27.47
N ALA A 279 14.11 42.33 26.32
CA ALA A 279 13.16 42.57 25.24
C ALA A 279 12.56 41.28 24.64
N MET A 280 13.19 40.13 24.84
CA MET A 280 12.75 38.83 24.32
C MET A 280 11.89 38.03 25.30
N THR A 281 11.60 38.55 26.51
CA THR A 281 10.85 37.82 27.54
C THR A 281 9.45 37.40 27.08
N ALA A 282 8.78 38.17 26.21
CA ALA A 282 7.48 37.80 25.65
C ALA A 282 7.58 36.60 24.71
N ALA A 283 8.42 36.67 23.67
CA ALA A 283 8.70 35.54 22.79
C ALA A 283 9.13 34.26 23.54
N VAL A 284 9.95 34.40 24.59
CA VAL A 284 10.39 33.24 25.39
C VAL A 284 9.21 32.59 26.13
N LYS A 285 8.20 33.34 26.56
CA LYS A 285 6.95 32.77 27.11
C LYS A 285 6.17 31.99 26.05
N GLU A 286 6.00 32.56 24.87
CA GLU A 286 5.31 31.89 23.75
C GLU A 286 6.02 30.58 23.36
N VAL A 287 7.36 30.60 23.32
CA VAL A 287 8.14 29.39 23.07
C VAL A 287 7.94 28.34 24.16
N ALA A 288 7.83 28.75 25.43
CA ALA A 288 7.59 27.83 26.55
C ALA A 288 6.22 27.12 26.43
N GLU A 289 5.19 27.86 26.05
CA GLU A 289 3.85 27.33 25.78
C GLU A 289 3.87 26.34 24.62
N GLU A 290 4.56 26.65 23.52
CA GLU A 290 4.65 25.76 22.36
C GLU A 290 5.31 24.42 22.70
N VAL A 291 6.36 24.42 23.51
CA VAL A 291 7.04 23.17 23.90
C VAL A 291 6.40 22.49 25.11
N GLY A 292 5.33 23.07 25.67
CA GLY A 292 4.60 22.51 26.82
C GLY A 292 5.44 22.46 28.10
N LEU A 293 6.35 23.41 28.32
CA LEU A 293 7.20 23.48 29.52
C LEU A 293 6.96 24.79 30.29
N LYS A 294 7.16 24.76 31.61
CA LYS A 294 7.17 26.00 32.39
C LYS A 294 8.50 26.74 32.17
N LEU A 295 8.47 28.07 32.22
CA LEU A 295 9.69 28.89 32.16
C LEU A 295 10.76 28.49 33.19
N SER A 296 10.36 28.03 34.37
CA SER A 296 11.27 27.55 35.42
C SER A 296 11.99 26.24 35.07
N GLU A 297 11.51 25.53 34.06
CA GLU A 297 12.03 24.23 33.61
C GLU A 297 12.96 24.36 32.39
N MET A 298 13.20 25.59 31.93
CA MET A 298 14.01 25.86 30.75
C MET A 298 15.11 26.88 31.01
N THR A 299 16.21 26.68 30.32
CA THR A 299 17.27 27.67 30.15
C THR A 299 17.26 28.14 28.70
N VAL A 300 17.20 29.44 28.46
CA VAL A 300 17.16 30.00 27.10
C VAL A 300 18.41 30.83 26.84
N VAL A 301 19.03 30.65 25.67
CA VAL A 301 20.24 31.35 25.24
C VAL A 301 20.04 31.92 23.85
N ALA A 302 20.22 33.22 23.67
CA ALA A 302 20.29 33.86 22.36
C ALA A 302 21.63 33.52 21.68
N LYS A 303 21.57 32.99 20.45
CA LYS A 303 22.75 32.62 19.65
C LYS A 303 23.31 33.82 18.88
N GLY A 304 24.55 34.21 19.19
CA GLY A 304 25.32 35.18 18.40
C GLY A 304 24.72 36.60 18.37
N ALA A 305 25.16 37.40 17.41
CA ALA A 305 24.56 38.69 17.07
C ALA A 305 23.20 38.48 16.35
N PRO A 306 22.27 39.44 16.41
CA PRO A 306 21.02 39.36 15.63
C PRO A 306 21.34 39.08 14.16
N TYR A 307 20.67 38.08 13.60
CA TYR A 307 21.17 37.39 12.41
C TYR A 307 20.82 38.13 11.12
N ILE A 308 19.70 38.87 11.09
CA ILE A 308 19.22 39.56 9.88
C ILE A 308 18.39 40.80 10.28
N GLU A 309 18.75 41.95 9.72
CA GLU A 309 17.85 43.09 9.54
C GLU A 309 17.29 43.00 8.12
N ALA A 310 16.01 42.72 7.96
CA ALA A 310 15.35 42.59 6.65
C ALA A 310 14.18 43.55 6.57
N ASP A 311 14.05 44.27 5.46
CA ASP A 311 12.83 44.98 5.11
C ASP A 311 11.79 43.94 4.68
N ASP A 312 10.60 44.00 5.27
CA ASP A 312 9.42 43.36 4.68
C ASP A 312 8.89 44.18 3.49
N ASP A 313 7.95 43.59 2.73
CA ASP A 313 7.30 44.27 1.61
C ASP A 313 6.55 45.55 2.02
N ASP A 314 6.31 45.74 3.33
CA ASP A 314 5.66 46.91 3.94
C ASP A 314 6.66 47.98 4.45
N GLY A 315 7.97 47.79 4.23
CA GLY A 315 9.03 48.74 4.60
C GLY A 315 9.37 48.80 6.09
N ARG A 316 9.04 47.76 6.86
CA ARG A 316 9.41 47.62 8.27
C ARG A 316 10.67 46.81 8.40
N LEU A 317 11.60 47.29 9.22
CA LEU A 317 12.82 46.56 9.54
C LEU A 317 12.54 45.49 10.60
N HIS A 318 12.74 44.23 10.25
CA HIS A 318 12.65 43.09 11.16
C HIS A 318 14.01 42.74 11.73
N ARG A 319 14.08 42.37 13.01
CA ARG A 319 15.28 41.84 13.65
C ARG A 319 15.04 40.41 14.09
N TYR A 320 15.66 39.48 13.37
CA TYR A 320 15.58 38.05 13.68
C TYR A 320 16.70 37.62 14.64
N GLN A 321 16.32 36.87 15.68
CA GLN A 321 17.24 36.26 16.63
C GLN A 321 16.93 34.77 16.77
N ILE A 322 17.96 33.93 16.75
CA ILE A 322 17.81 32.54 17.14
C ILE A 322 17.99 32.44 18.65
N VAL A 323 17.05 31.79 19.32
CA VAL A 323 17.15 31.40 20.73
C VAL A 323 17.16 29.88 20.85
N THR A 324 18.09 29.34 21.61
CA THR A 324 18.15 27.92 21.96
C THR A 324 17.52 27.71 23.32
N VAL A 325 16.53 26.83 23.39
CA VAL A 325 15.87 26.42 24.63
C VAL A 325 16.43 25.08 25.05
N TYR A 326 16.99 25.03 26.25
CA TYR A 326 17.52 23.85 26.91
C TYR A 326 16.57 23.43 28.03
N SER A 327 16.27 22.13 28.14
CA SER A 327 15.51 21.60 29.29
C SER A 327 15.90 20.16 29.57
N LYS A 328 15.70 19.73 30.82
CA LYS A 328 15.76 18.33 31.25
C LYS A 328 14.42 17.58 31.10
N ASN A 329 13.35 18.32 30.79
CA ASN A 329 11.98 17.85 30.87
C ASN A 329 11.30 17.75 29.50
N PHE A 330 12.04 17.85 28.40
CA PHE A 330 11.46 17.65 27.08
C PHE A 330 10.89 16.25 26.97
N GLN A 331 9.63 16.16 26.53
CA GLN A 331 8.97 14.89 26.25
C GLN A 331 9.38 14.43 24.85
N ILE A 332 10.29 13.46 24.79
CA ILE A 332 10.80 12.88 23.55
C ILE A 332 10.30 11.45 23.47
N ALA A 333 9.74 11.06 22.33
CA ALA A 333 9.38 9.66 22.09
C ALA A 333 10.62 8.80 22.32
N GLY A 334 10.51 7.80 23.20
CA GLY A 334 11.59 6.84 23.40
C GLY A 334 12.00 6.21 22.07
N ASN A 335 13.28 5.85 21.94
CA ASN A 335 13.74 5.14 20.75
C ASN A 335 13.09 3.74 20.71
N PRO A 336 12.21 3.44 19.73
CA PRO A 336 11.49 2.16 19.67
C PRO A 336 12.44 0.98 19.42
N CYS A 337 13.68 1.27 19.01
CA CYS A 337 14.70 0.28 18.73
C CYS A 337 15.46 -0.18 19.98
N GLY A 338 15.37 0.58 21.08
CA GLY A 338 16.08 0.33 22.34
C GLY A 338 16.98 1.48 22.78
N LYS A 339 17.70 1.29 23.90
CA LYS A 339 18.59 2.31 24.47
C LYS A 339 19.91 2.43 23.70
N GLY A 340 20.52 3.61 23.72
CA GLY A 340 21.83 3.89 23.13
C GLY A 340 21.79 4.13 21.62
N LYS A 341 22.91 3.88 20.93
CA LYS A 341 23.06 4.01 19.48
C LYS A 341 22.44 2.81 18.73
N VAL A 342 21.22 2.43 19.09
CA VAL A 342 20.50 1.32 18.47
C VAL A 342 19.50 1.87 17.46
N PHE A 343 19.57 1.43 16.21
CA PHE A 343 18.73 1.90 15.12
C PHE A 343 17.93 0.73 14.54
N CYS A 344 16.70 0.99 14.13
CA CYS A 344 15.80 0.01 13.53
C CYS A 344 14.88 0.72 12.56
N GLU A 345 14.18 -0.06 11.75
CA GLU A 345 13.23 0.49 10.76
C GLU A 345 12.11 1.27 11.44
N ALA A 346 11.55 0.74 12.52
CA ALA A 346 10.51 1.42 13.30
C ALA A 346 10.95 2.78 13.88
N GLY A 347 12.25 2.98 14.08
CA GLY A 347 12.87 4.24 14.50
C GLY A 347 13.27 5.16 13.34
N GLY A 348 12.89 4.84 12.10
CA GLY A 348 13.17 5.65 10.90
C GLY A 348 14.56 5.45 10.29
N SER A 349 15.30 4.42 10.71
CA SER A 349 16.62 4.16 10.13
C SER A 349 16.51 3.60 8.72
N ARG A 350 16.88 4.43 7.72
CA ARG A 350 16.93 4.03 6.30
C ARG A 350 17.81 2.80 6.04
N GLY A 351 18.92 2.69 6.77
CA GLY A 351 19.79 1.52 6.68
C GLY A 351 19.08 0.24 7.14
N ALA A 352 18.43 0.30 8.31
CA ALA A 352 17.68 -0.84 8.84
C ALA A 352 16.49 -1.23 7.93
N THR A 353 15.75 -0.24 7.41
CA THR A 353 14.69 -0.46 6.41
C THR A 353 15.22 -1.21 5.20
N ALA A 354 16.31 -0.74 4.58
CA ALA A 354 16.87 -1.40 3.42
C ALA A 354 17.36 -2.82 3.73
N PHE A 355 17.91 -3.06 4.93
CA PHE A 355 18.37 -4.40 5.30
C PHE A 355 17.19 -5.37 5.42
N ASN A 356 16.14 -4.94 6.09
CA ASN A 356 14.91 -5.71 6.22
C ASN A 356 14.26 -5.97 4.84
N MET A 357 14.32 -5.02 3.91
CA MET A 357 13.86 -5.23 2.53
C MET A 357 14.70 -6.28 1.79
N VAL A 358 16.02 -6.28 1.97
CA VAL A 358 16.89 -7.34 1.42
C VAL A 358 16.52 -8.70 2.01
N GLU A 359 16.36 -8.79 3.34
CA GLU A 359 15.96 -10.05 3.99
C GLU A 359 14.61 -10.57 3.48
N PHE A 360 13.63 -9.68 3.36
CA PHE A 360 12.32 -10.00 2.80
C PHE A 360 12.41 -10.49 1.35
N ALA A 361 13.19 -9.81 0.51
CA ALA A 361 13.38 -10.20 -0.87
C ALA A 361 14.01 -11.60 -1.00
N PHE A 362 14.98 -11.95 -0.14
CA PHE A 362 15.51 -13.32 -0.09
C PHE A 362 14.46 -14.36 0.31
N GLU A 363 13.63 -14.06 1.31
CA GLU A 363 12.54 -14.96 1.73
C GLU A 363 11.53 -15.19 0.61
N ARG A 364 11.15 -14.13 -0.12
CA ARG A 364 10.24 -14.26 -1.26
C ARG A 364 10.88 -14.95 -2.45
N ALA A 365 12.15 -14.69 -2.74
CA ALA A 365 12.89 -15.44 -3.76
C ALA A 365 12.88 -16.95 -3.48
N ALA A 366 13.13 -17.35 -2.23
CA ALA A 366 13.08 -18.74 -1.80
C ALA A 366 11.67 -19.34 -1.92
N ALA A 367 10.62 -18.58 -1.60
CA ALA A 367 9.23 -19.04 -1.74
C ALA A 367 8.83 -19.34 -3.20
N HIS A 368 9.42 -18.59 -4.15
CA HIS A 368 9.16 -18.71 -5.59
C HIS A 368 10.14 -19.59 -6.34
N ALA A 369 11.27 -19.98 -5.73
CA ALA A 369 12.27 -20.84 -6.35
C ALA A 369 11.65 -22.15 -6.89
N GLY A 370 11.90 -22.45 -8.16
CA GLY A 370 11.36 -23.63 -8.85
C GLY A 370 9.85 -23.61 -9.16
N LYS A 371 9.09 -22.62 -8.65
CA LYS A 371 7.64 -22.46 -8.89
C LYS A 371 7.36 -21.34 -9.89
N ASP A 372 7.92 -20.17 -9.61
CA ASP A 372 7.78 -18.94 -10.40
C ASP A 372 9.18 -18.31 -10.62
N PRO A 373 9.88 -18.72 -11.69
CA PRO A 373 11.24 -18.25 -11.97
C PRO A 373 11.34 -16.73 -12.13
N ASP A 374 10.32 -16.08 -12.66
CA ASP A 374 10.34 -14.65 -12.94
C ASP A 374 10.18 -13.84 -11.66
N LYS A 375 9.26 -14.24 -10.77
CA LYS A 375 9.17 -13.64 -9.43
C LYS A 375 10.43 -13.90 -8.61
N CYS A 376 10.97 -15.12 -8.64
CA CYS A 376 12.22 -15.45 -7.96
C CYS A 376 13.36 -14.51 -8.39
N LYS A 377 13.57 -14.35 -9.71
CA LYS A 377 14.59 -13.43 -10.24
C LYS A 377 14.31 -11.97 -9.88
N LYS A 378 13.05 -11.54 -9.93
CA LYS A 378 12.66 -10.18 -9.55
C LYS A 378 13.09 -9.88 -8.12
N PHE A 379 12.77 -10.75 -7.16
CA PHE A 379 13.13 -10.55 -5.77
C PHE A 379 14.65 -10.59 -5.53
N LEU A 380 15.39 -11.50 -6.17
CA LEU A 380 16.85 -11.47 -6.09
C LEU A 380 17.44 -10.18 -6.68
N GLY A 381 16.86 -9.68 -7.77
CA GLY A 381 17.22 -8.38 -8.36
C GLY A 381 16.97 -7.21 -7.40
N GLU A 382 15.83 -7.20 -6.72
CA GLU A 382 15.51 -6.21 -5.68
C GLU A 382 16.51 -6.29 -4.50
N ALA A 383 16.85 -7.50 -4.04
CA ALA A 383 17.85 -7.70 -2.99
C ALA A 383 19.23 -7.14 -3.39
N LYS A 384 19.69 -7.41 -4.61
CA LYS A 384 20.94 -6.86 -5.16
C LYS A 384 20.91 -5.34 -5.22
N GLN A 385 19.86 -4.76 -5.80
CA GLN A 385 19.71 -3.30 -5.94
C GLN A 385 19.70 -2.58 -4.59
N GLN A 386 19.03 -3.14 -3.58
CA GLN A 386 19.00 -2.55 -2.24
C GLN A 386 20.38 -2.60 -1.56
N ALA A 387 21.16 -3.67 -1.76
CA ALA A 387 22.52 -3.75 -1.25
C ALA A 387 23.47 -2.75 -1.92
N GLU A 388 23.37 -2.58 -3.25
CA GLU A 388 24.13 -1.57 -4.01
C GLU A 388 23.75 -0.14 -3.61
N TRP A 389 22.45 0.11 -3.43
CA TRP A 389 21.94 1.39 -2.94
C TRP A 389 22.51 1.70 -1.55
N PHE A 390 22.53 0.73 -0.64
CA PHE A 390 23.05 0.92 0.72
C PHE A 390 24.53 1.32 0.72
N ALA A 391 25.35 0.71 -0.14
CA ALA A 391 26.76 1.06 -0.26
C ALA A 391 26.96 2.55 -0.60
N LYS A 392 26.21 3.05 -1.60
CA LYS A 392 26.22 4.47 -2.00
C LYS A 392 25.68 5.38 -0.90
N PHE A 393 24.52 5.03 -0.34
CA PHE A 393 23.89 5.77 0.75
C PHE A 393 24.83 5.93 1.96
N ARG A 394 25.52 4.86 2.35
CA ARG A 394 26.48 4.90 3.46
C ARG A 394 27.66 5.81 3.15
N GLU A 395 28.21 5.73 1.94
CA GLU A 395 29.32 6.60 1.53
C GLU A 395 28.92 8.08 1.59
N ASP A 396 27.75 8.43 1.07
CA ASP A 396 27.21 9.79 1.09
C ASP A 396 26.89 10.27 2.52
N ALA A 397 26.36 9.39 3.37
CA ALA A 397 26.10 9.67 4.78
C ALA A 397 27.41 9.93 5.56
N ILE A 398 28.49 9.22 5.23
CA ILE A 398 29.81 9.46 5.82
C ILE A 398 30.35 10.81 5.36
N LYS A 399 30.30 11.12 4.04
CA LYS A 399 30.76 12.39 3.48
C LYS A 399 30.02 13.59 4.08
N SER A 400 28.72 13.47 4.28
CA SER A 400 27.86 14.50 4.88
C SER A 400 27.89 14.52 6.41
N LYS A 401 28.68 13.65 7.06
CA LYS A 401 28.76 13.48 8.52
C LYS A 401 27.41 13.12 9.19
N SER A 402 26.42 12.67 8.42
CA SER A 402 25.14 12.20 8.94
C SER A 402 25.20 10.73 9.40
N TRP A 403 26.27 10.01 9.06
CA TRP A 403 26.50 8.63 9.50
C TRP A 403 26.97 8.57 10.96
N ILE A 404 26.30 7.75 11.78
CA ILE A 404 26.61 7.61 13.21
C ILE A 404 27.53 6.40 13.41
N ALA A 405 28.81 6.67 13.67
CA ALA A 405 29.79 5.61 13.94
C ALA A 405 29.53 4.89 15.27
N GLY A 406 29.80 3.59 15.29
CA GLY A 406 29.60 2.70 16.43
C GLY A 406 28.13 2.41 16.72
N ALA A 407 27.28 2.50 15.69
CA ALA A 407 25.86 2.16 15.78
C ALA A 407 25.65 0.64 15.86
N THR A 408 24.52 0.24 16.44
CA THR A 408 23.99 -1.13 16.37
C THR A 408 22.65 -1.08 15.65
N TYR A 409 22.42 -1.99 14.71
CA TYR A 409 21.19 -2.04 13.92
C TYR A 409 20.37 -3.26 14.34
N LYS A 410 19.13 -3.03 14.78
CA LYS A 410 18.16 -4.07 15.10
C LYS A 410 17.33 -4.37 13.85
N THR A 411 17.36 -5.61 13.37
CA THR A 411 16.54 -6.08 12.25
C THR A 411 15.10 -6.31 12.68
N LYS A 412 14.19 -6.45 11.72
CA LYS A 412 12.77 -6.78 11.97
C LYS A 412 12.59 -8.11 12.72
N LYS A 413 13.56 -9.02 12.61
CA LYS A 413 13.62 -10.30 13.34
C LYS A 413 14.18 -10.19 14.76
N GLY A 414 14.50 -8.97 15.21
CA GLY A 414 15.06 -8.71 16.53
C GLY A 414 16.56 -8.93 16.66
N VAL A 415 17.26 -9.35 15.58
CA VAL A 415 18.72 -9.54 15.59
C VAL A 415 19.40 -8.18 15.68
N LYS A 416 20.40 -8.05 16.57
CA LYS A 416 21.19 -6.83 16.74
C LYS A 416 22.56 -7.01 16.10
N LEU A 417 22.85 -6.19 15.11
CA LEU A 417 24.09 -6.22 14.34
C LEU A 417 24.91 -4.96 14.64
N PRO A 418 26.11 -5.07 15.24
CA PRO A 418 27.07 -3.99 15.26
C PRO A 418 27.35 -3.44 13.86
N GLU A 419 27.72 -2.16 13.74
CA GLU A 419 27.90 -1.48 12.45
C GLU A 419 28.77 -2.28 11.45
N THR A 420 29.89 -2.83 11.89
CA THR A 420 30.81 -3.61 11.04
C THR A 420 30.16 -4.89 10.51
N GLU A 421 29.44 -5.61 11.36
CA GLU A 421 28.69 -6.81 11.01
C GLU A 421 27.52 -6.48 10.09
N PHE A 422 26.81 -5.38 10.36
CA PHE A 422 25.70 -4.90 9.56
C PHE A 422 26.12 -4.56 8.12
N VAL A 423 27.21 -3.80 7.97
CA VAL A 423 27.78 -3.45 6.66
C VAL A 423 28.27 -4.70 5.92
N SER A 424 28.97 -5.60 6.61
CA SER A 424 29.45 -6.86 6.02
C SER A 424 28.30 -7.77 5.60
N ALA A 425 27.23 -7.84 6.40
CA ALA A 425 26.04 -8.63 6.09
C ALA A 425 25.31 -8.11 4.85
N PHE A 426 25.20 -6.78 4.69
CA PHE A 426 24.68 -6.15 3.48
C PHE A 426 25.49 -6.54 2.24
N ALA A 427 26.81 -6.38 2.31
CA ALA A 427 27.71 -6.69 1.20
C ALA A 427 27.63 -8.18 0.82
N LYS A 428 27.59 -9.07 1.82
CA LYS A 428 27.42 -10.51 1.62
C LYS A 428 26.09 -10.81 0.93
N LYS A 429 24.97 -10.29 1.44
CA LYS A 429 23.64 -10.50 0.84
C LYS A 429 23.56 -9.98 -0.61
N GLY A 430 24.22 -8.86 -0.93
CA GLY A 430 24.31 -8.38 -2.31
C GLY A 430 25.00 -9.37 -3.25
N LYS A 431 26.13 -9.94 -2.81
CA LYS A 431 26.87 -10.97 -3.56
C LYS A 431 26.08 -12.27 -3.68
N ASP A 432 25.48 -12.72 -2.58
CA ASP A 432 24.66 -13.94 -2.56
C ASP A 432 23.48 -13.80 -3.56
N ALA A 433 22.87 -12.62 -3.66
CA ALA A 433 21.76 -12.37 -4.59
C ALA A 433 22.22 -12.40 -6.05
N GLU A 434 23.39 -11.81 -6.35
CA GLU A 434 24.02 -11.87 -7.67
C GLU A 434 24.36 -13.30 -8.07
N GLU A 435 25.00 -14.06 -7.18
CA GLU A 435 25.35 -15.46 -7.44
C GLU A 435 24.09 -16.32 -7.69
N MET A 436 23.02 -16.13 -6.91
CA MET A 436 21.77 -16.86 -7.11
C MET A 436 21.07 -16.50 -8.43
N LEU A 437 21.18 -15.26 -8.91
CA LEU A 437 20.65 -14.86 -10.21
C LEU A 437 21.35 -15.63 -11.36
N ASP A 438 22.66 -15.84 -11.23
CA ASP A 438 23.47 -16.49 -12.25
C ASP A 438 23.37 -18.03 -12.19
N ASN A 439 23.28 -18.62 -11.00
CA ASN A 439 23.47 -20.06 -10.77
C ASN A 439 22.20 -20.93 -10.89
N LYS A 440 21.32 -20.66 -11.85
CA LYS A 440 20.10 -21.45 -12.11
C LYS A 440 19.15 -21.62 -10.90
N TYR A 441 19.35 -20.91 -9.79
CA TYR A 441 18.58 -21.07 -8.55
C TYR A 441 17.06 -20.96 -8.78
N CYS A 442 16.66 -20.01 -9.62
CA CYS A 442 15.24 -19.79 -9.95
C CYS A 442 14.67 -20.76 -11.00
N ARG A 443 15.46 -21.67 -11.60
CA ARG A 443 14.96 -22.54 -12.67
C ARG A 443 13.94 -23.55 -12.12
N LYS A 444 12.92 -23.87 -12.94
CA LYS A 444 12.05 -25.01 -12.67
C LYS A 444 12.89 -26.30 -12.73
N PRO A 445 12.71 -27.25 -11.80
CA PRO A 445 13.34 -28.56 -11.92
C PRO A 445 12.95 -29.18 -13.27
N ALA A 446 13.92 -29.79 -13.95
CA ALA A 446 13.63 -30.55 -15.16
C ALA A 446 12.64 -31.66 -14.80
N LYS A 447 11.52 -31.72 -15.54
CA LYS A 447 10.51 -32.77 -15.37
C LYS A 447 10.98 -34.07 -16.01
#